data_AF-H9MDX0-F1
#
_entry.id   AF-H9MDX0-F1
#
_cell.length_a   1.000
_cell.length_b   1.000
_cell.length_c   1.000
_cell.angle_alpha   90.00
_cell.angle_beta   90.00
_cell.angle_gamma   90.00
#
_symmetry.space_group_name_H-M   'P 1'
#
loop_
_entity.id
_entity.type
_entity.pdbx_description
1 polymer ?
#
loop_
_entity_poly.entity_id
_entity_poly.type
_entity_poly.pdbx_seq_one_letter_code
_entity_poly.pdbx_strand_id
1 'polypeptide(L)'
;MSFEEEEAFEHTLLVVREVSVYKIPPRSTSGSYKCGEWLQSDKIWTGRLRVVSCKERCEIRLEDSNTGELFAACYVYPGHREGSVETVADSSRYFVLKIEDGR
;
A
#
# COMPACT_ATOMS: atom_id res chain seq x y z
N MET A 1 -33.67 12.71 15.69
CA MET A 1 -32.29 13.24 15.62
C MET A 1 -31.68 12.55 14.43
N SER A 2 -31.44 13.31 13.36
CA SER A 2 -30.77 12.83 12.16
C SER A 2 -29.40 12.32 12.59
N PHE A 3 -29.20 11.02 12.51
CA PHE A 3 -27.88 10.42 12.46
C PHE A 3 -27.29 10.92 11.13
N GLU A 4 -26.80 12.16 11.15
CA GLU A 4 -25.83 12.62 10.18
C GLU A 4 -24.77 11.52 10.17
N GLU A 5 -24.68 10.86 9.02
CA GLU A 5 -23.54 10.08 8.63
C GLU A 5 -22.33 10.80 9.21
N GLU A 6 -21.70 10.24 10.24
CA GLU A 6 -20.38 10.72 10.67
C GLU A 6 -19.55 10.72 9.39
N GLU A 7 -19.38 11.91 8.83
CA GLU A 7 -18.48 12.17 7.72
C GLU A 7 -17.20 11.45 8.11
N ALA A 8 -16.91 10.35 7.39
CA ALA A 8 -15.86 9.44 7.73
C ALA A 8 -14.55 10.22 7.66
N PHE A 9 -14.12 10.83 8.77
CA PHE A 9 -13.07 11.83 8.71
C PHE A 9 -11.79 11.14 8.26
N GLU A 10 -11.28 11.55 7.10
CA GLU A 10 -10.04 11.02 6.55
C GLU A 10 -8.86 11.80 7.14
N HIS A 11 -8.04 11.13 7.95
CA HIS A 11 -6.80 11.71 8.45
C HIS A 11 -5.62 11.22 7.62
N THR A 12 -4.90 12.13 6.96
CA THR A 12 -3.64 11.78 6.30
C THR A 12 -2.54 11.61 7.35
N LEU A 13 -2.01 10.39 7.48
CA LEU A 13 -0.95 10.04 8.43
C LEU A 13 0.45 10.23 7.84
N LEU A 14 0.62 9.93 6.55
CA LEU A 14 1.92 9.99 5.87
C LEU A 14 1.74 10.31 4.39
N VAL A 15 2.67 11.09 3.84
CA VAL A 15 2.82 11.30 2.41
C VAL A 15 4.27 11.08 2.02
N VAL A 16 4.51 10.16 1.09
CA VAL A 16 5.82 9.93 0.46
C VAL A 16 5.70 10.34 -1.00
N ARG A 17 6.46 11.37 -1.39
CA ARG A 17 6.30 12.04 -2.70
C ARG A 17 6.67 11.16 -3.89
N GLU A 18 7.63 10.28 -3.70
CA GLU A 18 8.15 9.43 -4.75
C GLU A 18 8.34 8.01 -4.23
N VAL A 19 7.58 7.08 -4.80
CA VAL A 19 7.70 5.64 -4.57
C VAL A 19 7.75 4.93 -5.92
N SER A 20 8.47 3.82 -5.97
CA SER A 20 8.52 2.94 -7.14
C SER A 20 7.84 1.62 -6.80
N VAL A 21 6.94 1.17 -7.67
CA VAL A 21 6.23 -0.10 -7.51
C VAL A 21 6.79 -1.10 -8.51
N TYR A 22 7.09 -2.30 -8.01
CA TYR A 22 7.68 -3.39 -8.78
C TYR A 22 6.72 -4.57 -8.78
N LYS A 23 6.66 -5.30 -9.89
CA LYS A 23 5.92 -6.54 -9.97
C LYS A 23 6.70 -7.63 -9.22
N ILE A 24 6.04 -8.25 -8.25
CA ILE A 24 6.64 -9.33 -7.46
C ILE A 24 6.24 -10.67 -8.09
N PRO A 25 7.19 -11.61 -8.29
CA PRO A 25 6.87 -12.96 -8.73
C PRO A 25 5.91 -13.66 -7.76
N PRO A 26 5.03 -14.57 -8.24
CA PRO A 26 4.18 -15.37 -7.37
C PRO A 26 5.02 -16.14 -6.35
N ARG A 27 4.56 -16.18 -5.10
CA ARG A 27 5.28 -16.85 -4.00
C ARG A 27 5.36 -18.35 -4.27
N SER A 28 6.57 -18.89 -4.44
CA SER A 28 6.81 -20.32 -4.67
C SER A 28 6.98 -21.14 -3.38
N THR A 29 7.26 -20.50 -2.24
CA THR A 29 7.50 -21.17 -0.95
C THR A 29 7.11 -20.25 0.21
N SER A 30 6.83 -20.79 1.39
CA SER A 30 6.49 -20.07 2.63
C SER A 30 7.62 -19.18 3.21
N GLY A 31 8.67 -18.88 2.43
CA GLY A 31 9.78 -18.01 2.83
C GLY A 31 9.41 -16.52 2.81
N SER A 32 10.22 -15.70 3.50
CA SER A 32 10.12 -14.24 3.49
C SER A 32 10.53 -13.65 2.13
N TYR A 33 9.97 -12.50 1.78
CA TYR A 33 10.38 -11.76 0.58
C TYR A 33 11.82 -11.26 0.70
N LYS A 34 12.58 -11.40 -0.39
CA LYS A 34 13.95 -10.89 -0.56
C LYS A 34 14.02 -10.04 -1.81
N CYS A 35 14.42 -8.77 -1.66
CA CYS A 35 14.49 -7.84 -2.79
C CYS A 35 15.70 -8.09 -3.69
N GLY A 36 16.74 -8.79 -3.22
CA GLY A 36 17.88 -9.18 -4.05
C GLY A 36 17.52 -10.07 -5.24
N GLU A 37 16.32 -10.67 -5.23
CA GLU A 37 15.80 -11.51 -6.32
C GLU A 37 14.92 -10.74 -7.32
N TRP A 38 14.56 -9.49 -7.01
CA TRP A 38 13.68 -8.68 -7.87
C TRP A 38 14.50 -7.88 -8.88
N LEU A 39 14.09 -7.91 -10.15
CA LEU A 39 14.78 -7.17 -11.20
C LEU A 39 14.31 -5.72 -11.24
N GLN A 40 15.24 -4.77 -11.43
CA GLN A 40 14.89 -3.35 -11.60
C GLN A 40 14.01 -3.13 -12.85
N SER A 41 14.08 -4.01 -13.84
CA SER A 41 13.22 -4.03 -15.03
C SER A 41 11.75 -4.31 -14.71
N ASP A 42 11.44 -4.90 -13.54
CA ASP A 42 10.06 -5.22 -13.12
C ASP A 42 9.35 -4.02 -12.50
N LYS A 43 9.95 -2.82 -12.59
CA LYS A 43 9.30 -1.57 -12.20
C LYS A 43 8.10 -1.31 -13.10
N ILE A 44 6.90 -1.28 -12.52
CA ILE A 44 5.65 -1.09 -13.26
C ILE A 44 5.09 0.32 -13.11
N TRP A 45 5.43 1.03 -12.03
CA TRP A 45 4.83 2.33 -11.74
C TRP A 45 5.68 3.21 -10.82
N THR A 46 5.47 4.52 -10.87
CA THR A 46 6.02 5.52 -9.95
C THR A 46 5.00 6.60 -9.68
N GLY A 47 4.96 7.06 -8.44
CA GLY A 47 4.12 8.17 -8.06
C GLY A 47 4.23 8.46 -6.57
N ARG A 48 3.13 8.91 -5.98
CA ARG A 48 3.03 9.30 -4.58
C ARG A 48 2.35 8.20 -3.78
N LEU A 49 2.84 7.95 -2.57
CA LEU A 49 2.16 7.11 -1.58
C LEU A 49 1.54 8.01 -0.51
N ARG A 50 0.27 7.77 -0.20
CA ARG A 50 -0.42 8.41 0.92
C ARG A 50 -0.99 7.36 1.85
N VAL A 51 -0.75 7.52 3.15
CA VAL A 51 -1.34 6.70 4.19
C VAL A 51 -2.46 7.51 4.83
N VAL A 52 -3.68 6.99 4.76
CA VAL A 52 -4.88 7.63 5.29
C VAL A 52 -5.49 6.73 6.36
N SER A 53 -5.93 7.31 7.46
CA SER A 53 -6.81 6.65 8.42
C SER A 53 -8.25 7.05 8.11
N CYS A 54 -9.11 6.05 7.93
CA CYS A 54 -10.53 6.23 7.67
C CYS A 54 -11.30 5.31 8.63
N LYS A 55 -12.03 5.90 9.58
CA LYS A 55 -12.74 5.16 10.65
C LYS A 55 -11.79 4.21 11.38
N GLU A 56 -12.07 2.91 11.32
CA GLU A 56 -11.31 1.85 12.00
C GLU A 56 -10.22 1.22 11.12
N ARG A 57 -10.07 1.65 9.86
CA ARG A 57 -9.06 1.09 8.94
C ARG A 57 -8.02 2.12 8.53
N CYS A 58 -6.89 1.62 8.05
CA CYS A 58 -5.86 2.42 7.41
C CYS A 58 -5.73 2.01 5.94
N GLU A 59 -5.52 2.99 5.07
CA GLU A 59 -5.41 2.80 3.63
C GLU A 59 -4.06 3.32 3.17
N ILE A 60 -3.31 2.47 2.46
CA ILE A 60 -2.11 2.86 1.74
C ILE A 60 -2.52 3.04 0.29
N ARG A 61 -2.65 4.31 -0.13
CA ARG A 61 -3.05 4.71 -1.47
C ARG A 61 -1.82 5.04 -2.31
N LEU A 62 -1.70 4.40 -3.47
CA LEU A 62 -0.70 4.71 -4.50
C LEU A 62 -1.39 5.58 -5.53
N GLU A 63 -0.91 6.81 -5.69
CA GLU A 63 -1.55 7.85 -6.49
C GLU A 63 -0.58 8.47 -7.48
N ASP A 64 -1.07 8.82 -8.67
CA ASP A 64 -0.28 9.58 -9.63
C ASP A 64 0.11 10.94 -9.01
N SER A 65 1.39 11.29 -9.14
CA SER A 65 1.93 12.50 -8.51
C SER A 65 1.34 13.79 -9.08
N ASN A 66 0.93 13.78 -10.36
CA ASN A 66 0.43 14.95 -11.08
C ASN A 66 -1.09 15.06 -11.00
N THR A 67 -1.81 13.95 -11.24
CA THR A 67 -3.28 13.97 -11.32
C THR A 67 -3.95 13.63 -9.98
N GLY A 68 -3.25 12.90 -9.10
CA GLY A 68 -3.86 12.35 -7.88
C GLY A 68 -4.78 11.16 -8.12
N GLU A 69 -4.79 10.60 -9.34
CA GLU A 69 -5.56 9.40 -9.67
C GLU A 69 -5.03 8.19 -8.89
N LEU A 70 -5.94 7.41 -8.32
CA LEU A 70 -5.60 6.20 -7.57
C LEU A 70 -5.15 5.10 -8.54
N PHE A 71 -3.90 4.69 -8.43
CA PHE A 71 -3.36 3.54 -9.16
C PHE A 71 -3.71 2.22 -8.46
N ALA A 72 -3.52 2.15 -7.15
CA ALA A 72 -3.81 0.96 -6.34
C ALA A 72 -3.97 1.33 -4.86
N ALA A 73 -4.71 0.51 -4.13
CA ALA A 73 -4.88 0.66 -2.68
C ALA A 73 -4.61 -0.65 -1.94
N CYS A 74 -4.04 -0.53 -0.75
CA CYS A 74 -3.90 -1.61 0.21
C CYS A 74 -4.65 -1.21 1.49
N TYR A 75 -5.64 -2.01 1.87
CA TYR A 75 -6.42 -1.80 3.08
C TYR A 75 -5.81 -2.59 4.24
N VAL A 76 -5.60 -1.89 5.36
CA VAL A 76 -5.04 -2.41 6.60
C VAL A 76 -6.13 -2.36 7.65
N TYR A 77 -6.70 -3.52 7.94
CA TYR A 77 -7.71 -3.69 8.99
C TYR A 77 -7.05 -3.96 10.35
N PRO A 78 -7.71 -3.60 11.46
CA PRO A 78 -7.24 -3.94 12.80
C PRO A 78 -6.95 -5.45 12.92
N GLY A 79 -5.79 -5.79 13.48
CA GLY A 79 -5.35 -7.19 13.64
C GLY A 79 -4.88 -7.90 12.37
N HIS A 80 -5.01 -7.30 11.18
CA HIS A 80 -4.68 -7.94 9.90
C HIS A 80 -3.46 -7.31 9.19
N ARG A 81 -2.66 -6.53 9.92
CA ARG A 81 -1.48 -5.84 9.38
C ARG A 81 -0.52 -6.78 8.65
N GLU A 82 -0.28 -7.95 9.21
CA GLU A 82 0.69 -8.94 8.68
C GLU A 82 0.27 -9.51 7.32
N GLY A 83 -1.03 -9.57 7.02
CA GLY A 83 -1.54 -10.02 5.73
C GLY A 83 -1.65 -8.91 4.67
N SER A 84 -1.63 -7.65 5.08
CA SER A 84 -1.74 -6.50 4.18
C SER A 84 -0.38 -5.93 3.78
N VAL A 85 0.56 -5.86 4.72
CA VAL A 85 1.88 -5.26 4.52
C VAL A 85 2.97 -6.15 5.12
N GLU A 86 3.85 -6.65 4.25
CA GLU A 86 5.00 -7.46 4.65
C GLU A 86 6.30 -6.70 4.42
N THR A 87 7.22 -6.78 5.37
CA THR A 87 8.57 -6.25 5.22
C THR A 87 9.47 -7.24 4.49
N VAL A 88 10.42 -6.73 3.73
CA VAL A 88 11.42 -7.55 3.03
C VAL A 88 12.59 -7.83 3.98
N ALA A 89 13.09 -9.08 3.99
CA ALA A 89 14.07 -9.53 4.99
C ALA A 89 15.48 -8.97 4.80
N ASP A 90 15.87 -8.64 3.56
CA ASP A 90 17.20 -8.16 3.18
C ASP A 90 17.28 -6.63 2.98
N SER A 91 16.18 -5.90 3.19
CA SER A 91 16.14 -4.44 3.03
C SER A 91 15.02 -3.79 3.83
N SER A 92 15.35 -2.67 4.49
CA SER A 92 14.38 -1.83 5.21
C SER A 92 13.64 -0.83 4.31
N ARG A 93 13.98 -0.76 3.01
CA ARG A 93 13.38 0.19 2.06
C ARG A 93 12.28 -0.41 1.19
N TYR A 94 12.18 -1.74 1.17
CA TYR A 94 11.19 -2.45 0.36
C TYR A 94 10.11 -3.05 1.25
N PHE A 95 8.88 -2.96 0.76
CA PHE A 95 7.67 -3.48 1.38
C PHE A 95 6.84 -4.17 0.32
N VAL A 96 6.14 -5.22 0.72
CA VAL A 96 5.17 -5.91 -0.12
C VAL A 96 3.78 -5.51 0.36
N LEU A 97 2.97 -5.02 -0.57
CA LEU A 97 1.60 -4.62 -0.32
C LEU A 97 0.65 -5.62 -0.97
N LYS A 98 -0.33 -6.10 -0.21
CA LYS A 98 -1.47 -6.81 -0.76
C LYS A 98 -2.44 -5.78 -1.34
N ILE A 99 -2.50 -5.73 -2.67
CA ILE A 99 -3.43 -4.85 -3.38
C ILE A 99 -4.80 -5.51 -3.43
N GLU A 100 -5.84 -4.74 -3.13
CA GLU A 100 -7.23 -5.19 -3.26
C GLU A 100 -7.90 -4.34 -4.35
N ASP A 101 -8.53 -5.01 -5.31
CA ASP A 101 -9.38 -4.35 -6.30
C ASP A 101 -10.68 -3.99 -5.58
N GLY A 102 -11.00 -2.69 -5.49
CA GLY A 102 -12.07 -2.14 -4.66
C GLY A 102 -13.48 -2.44 -5.19
N ARG A 103 -13.76 -3.69 -5.55
CA ARG A 103 -15.07 -4.21 -5.96
C ARG A 103 -15.83 -4.85 -4.81
#